data_AF-A0A9D5UVX4-F1
#
_entry.id   AF-A0A9D5UVX4-F1
#
_cell.length_a   1.000
_cell.length_b   1.000
_cell.length_c   1.000
_cell.angle_alpha   90.00
_cell.angle_beta   90.00
_cell.angle_gamma   90.00
#
_symmetry.space_group_name_H-M   'P 1'
#
loop_
_entity.id
_entity.type
_entity.pdbx_description
1 polymer ?
#
loop_
_entity_poly.entity_id
_entity_poly.type
_entity_poly.pdbx_seq_one_letter_code
_entity_poly.pdbx_strand_id
1 'polypeptide(L)'
;MEYVTRFERVGQLEQAAKILNLLLARKFGQLPNWATDSISGASVESIERWTERLFRADSLLYIFDDSNIAAVRHFRPGKEDVLFAKELIAFEESIGKPYMSSYFWNSMQKQALKIFIILLNSRFGHVPDWATVRINEASVEAIEMWIEGVLHINNIEEFFENSNEPKHNEECVTMPVQLLTFCGTRG
;
A
#
# COMPACT_ATOMS: atom_id res chain seq x y z
N MET A 1 20.97 -7.17 10.04
CA MET A 1 19.82 -6.39 9.52
C MET A 1 18.74 -7.29 8.88
N GLU A 2 18.64 -8.57 9.23
CA GLU A 2 17.69 -9.51 8.61
C GLU A 2 16.24 -9.27 9.04
N TYR A 3 16.02 -8.82 10.27
CA TYR A 3 14.69 -8.57 10.85
C TYR A 3 13.89 -7.47 10.15
N VAL A 4 14.51 -6.35 9.75
CA VAL A 4 13.83 -5.22 9.08
C VAL A 4 13.15 -5.69 7.78
N THR A 5 13.83 -6.53 7.00
CA THR A 5 13.30 -7.07 5.74
C THR A 5 12.09 -8.00 5.92
N ARG A 6 11.89 -8.58 7.10
CA ARG A 6 10.78 -9.51 7.34
C ARG A 6 9.48 -8.74 7.56
N PHE A 7 9.52 -7.68 8.36
CA PHE A 7 8.37 -6.83 8.65
C PHE A 7 7.95 -6.01 7.44
N GLU A 8 8.91 -5.48 6.67
CA GLU A 8 8.61 -4.79 5.42
C GLU A 8 7.81 -5.70 4.48
N ARG A 9 8.18 -6.98 4.39
CA ARG A 9 7.47 -7.96 3.55
C ARG A 9 6.08 -8.29 4.09
N VAL A 10 5.89 -8.33 5.40
CA VAL A 10 4.55 -8.53 6.01
C VAL A 10 3.65 -7.33 5.72
N GLY A 11 4.14 -6.10 5.95
CA GLY A 11 3.36 -4.89 5.67
C GLY A 11 3.01 -4.77 4.18
N GLN A 12 3.97 -5.01 3.30
CA GLN A 12 3.72 -5.07 1.86
C GLN A 12 2.62 -6.08 1.53
N LEU A 13 2.70 -7.32 2.05
CA LEU A 13 1.71 -8.34 1.77
C LEU A 13 0.33 -7.96 2.29
N GLU A 14 0.22 -7.47 3.52
CA GLU A 14 -1.06 -7.08 4.12
C GLU A 14 -1.74 -5.97 3.31
N GLN A 15 -0.99 -4.92 2.94
CA GLN A 15 -1.55 -3.82 2.16
C GLN A 15 -1.92 -4.26 0.74
N ALA A 16 -1.09 -5.10 0.12
CA ALA A 16 -1.35 -5.65 -1.20
C ALA A 16 -2.63 -6.51 -1.21
N ALA A 17 -2.75 -7.40 -0.23
CA ALA A 17 -3.92 -8.26 -0.06
C ALA A 17 -5.19 -7.46 0.22
N LYS A 18 -5.11 -6.41 1.05
CA LYS A 18 -6.23 -5.50 1.33
C LYS A 18 -6.72 -4.82 0.05
N ILE A 19 -5.81 -4.20 -0.71
CA ILE A 19 -6.15 -3.50 -1.95
C ILE A 19 -6.75 -4.46 -2.98
N LEU A 20 -6.14 -5.61 -3.21
CA LEU A 20 -6.66 -6.58 -4.17
C LEU A 20 -8.04 -7.10 -3.77
N ASN A 21 -8.27 -7.39 -2.48
CA ASN A 21 -9.59 -7.78 -1.97
C ASN A 21 -10.64 -6.70 -2.26
N LEU A 22 -10.35 -5.43 -1.97
CA LEU A 22 -11.25 -4.32 -2.23
C LEU A 22 -11.62 -4.23 -3.71
N LEU A 23 -10.62 -4.32 -4.59
CA LEU A 23 -10.78 -4.24 -6.04
C LEU A 23 -11.60 -5.40 -6.61
N LEU A 24 -11.29 -6.63 -6.19
CA LEU A 24 -12.03 -7.81 -6.60
C LEU A 24 -13.47 -7.77 -6.09
N ALA A 25 -13.67 -7.37 -4.83
CA ALA A 25 -15.00 -7.25 -4.26
C ALA A 25 -15.84 -6.19 -4.99
N ARG A 26 -15.20 -5.09 -5.38
CA ARG A 26 -15.85 -4.03 -6.16
C ARG A 26 -16.21 -4.47 -7.57
N LYS A 27 -15.34 -5.25 -8.24
CA LYS A 27 -15.56 -5.71 -9.61
C LYS A 27 -16.54 -6.89 -9.70
N PHE A 28 -16.40 -7.88 -8.82
CA PHE A 28 -17.12 -9.16 -8.91
C PHE A 28 -18.19 -9.34 -7.83
N GLY A 29 -18.31 -8.41 -6.86
CA GLY A 29 -19.20 -8.55 -5.72
C GLY A 29 -18.60 -9.38 -4.60
N GLN A 30 -19.43 -10.11 -3.85
CA GLN A 30 -18.94 -10.92 -2.73
C GLN A 30 -17.97 -12.00 -3.20
N LEU A 31 -16.76 -12.00 -2.63
CA LEU A 31 -15.73 -12.97 -2.98
C LEU A 31 -16.03 -14.33 -2.33
N PRO A 32 -15.85 -15.44 -3.07
CA PRO A 32 -15.95 -16.77 -2.50
C PRO A 32 -14.74 -17.06 -1.60
N ASN A 33 -14.93 -17.92 -0.58
CA ASN A 33 -13.90 -18.22 0.43
C ASN A 33 -12.55 -18.64 -0.17
N TRP A 34 -12.57 -19.43 -1.24
CA TRP A 34 -11.35 -19.89 -1.90
C TRP A 34 -10.52 -18.72 -2.45
N ALA A 35 -11.15 -17.63 -2.91
CA ALA A 35 -10.44 -16.47 -3.45
C ALA A 35 -9.78 -15.68 -2.32
N THR A 36 -10.49 -15.48 -1.20
CA THR A 36 -9.90 -14.89 0.00
C THR A 36 -8.76 -15.73 0.56
N ASP A 37 -8.88 -17.06 0.54
CA ASP A 37 -7.83 -17.98 0.95
C ASP A 37 -6.61 -17.87 0.03
N SER A 38 -6.83 -17.83 -1.29
CA SER A 38 -5.78 -17.62 -2.29
C SER A 38 -5.03 -16.31 -2.07
N ILE A 39 -5.73 -15.21 -1.80
CA ILE A 39 -5.11 -13.90 -1.52
C ILE A 39 -4.31 -13.95 -0.22
N SER A 40 -4.87 -14.52 0.85
CA SER A 40 -4.19 -14.59 2.15
C SER A 40 -2.91 -15.43 2.11
N GLY A 41 -2.86 -16.43 1.22
CA GLY A 41 -1.69 -17.27 1.01
C GLY A 41 -0.77 -16.80 -0.12
N ALA A 42 -1.07 -15.69 -0.80
CA ALA A 42 -0.28 -15.26 -1.94
C ALA A 42 1.06 -14.62 -1.52
N SER A 43 1.99 -14.54 -2.46
CA SER A 43 3.12 -13.62 -2.33
C SER A 43 2.75 -12.24 -2.87
N VAL A 44 3.56 -11.23 -2.53
CA VAL A 44 3.40 -9.87 -3.07
C VAL A 44 3.40 -9.88 -4.60
N GLU A 45 4.28 -10.67 -5.23
CA GLU A 45 4.38 -10.74 -6.69
C GLU A 45 3.17 -11.40 -7.33
N SER A 46 2.58 -12.43 -6.70
CA SER A 46 1.33 -13.01 -7.17
C SER A 46 0.20 -11.97 -7.14
N ILE A 47 0.09 -11.21 -6.04
CA ILE A 47 -0.92 -10.16 -5.91
C ILE A 47 -0.74 -9.06 -6.97
N GLU A 48 0.49 -8.61 -7.21
CA GLU A 48 0.80 -7.63 -8.26
C GLU A 48 0.35 -8.11 -9.65
N ARG A 49 0.63 -9.38 -9.99
CA ARG A 49 0.20 -9.97 -11.27
C ARG A 49 -1.31 -10.10 -11.37
N TRP A 50 -1.97 -10.54 -10.29
CA TRP A 50 -3.43 -10.62 -10.25
C TRP A 50 -4.06 -9.24 -10.40
N THR A 51 -3.43 -8.20 -9.82
CA THR A 51 -3.81 -6.80 -9.98
C THR A 51 -3.70 -6.35 -11.44
N GLU A 52 -2.61 -6.70 -12.14
CA GLU A 52 -2.45 -6.38 -13.58
C GLU A 52 -3.57 -6.98 -14.43
N ARG A 53 -3.97 -8.21 -14.12
CA ARG A 53 -5.03 -8.94 -14.85
C ARG A 53 -6.43 -8.41 -14.56
N LEU A 54 -6.61 -7.68 -13.46
CA LEU A 54 -7.92 -7.26 -12.95
C LEU A 54 -8.79 -6.62 -14.03
N PHE A 55 -8.27 -5.70 -14.83
CA PHE A 55 -9.07 -4.99 -15.84
C PHE A 55 -9.41 -5.84 -17.07
N ARG A 56 -8.63 -6.88 -17.36
CA ARG A 56 -8.82 -7.77 -18.53
C ARG A 56 -9.62 -9.02 -18.21
N ALA A 57 -9.74 -9.37 -16.93
CA ALA A 57 -10.34 -10.60 -16.48
C ALA A 57 -11.88 -10.53 -16.45
N ASP A 58 -12.54 -11.47 -17.11
CA ASP A 58 -14.02 -11.61 -17.03
C ASP A 58 -14.47 -12.51 -15.86
N SER A 59 -13.54 -13.18 -15.18
CA SER A 59 -13.85 -14.05 -14.05
C SER A 59 -12.70 -14.12 -13.03
N LEU A 60 -13.03 -14.50 -11.80
CA LEU A 60 -12.02 -14.74 -10.75
C LEU A 60 -11.04 -15.86 -11.16
N LEU A 61 -11.53 -16.92 -11.80
CA LEU A 61 -10.67 -18.03 -12.27
C LEU A 61 -9.56 -17.55 -13.20
N TYR A 62 -9.85 -16.61 -14.11
CA TYR A 62 -8.85 -16.02 -14.99
C TYR A 62 -7.79 -15.21 -14.21
N ILE A 63 -8.19 -14.51 -13.14
CA ILE A 63 -7.27 -13.73 -12.31
C ILE A 63 -6.28 -14.66 -11.61
N PHE A 64 -6.79 -15.69 -10.95
CA PHE A 64 -6.02 -16.64 -10.14
C PHE A 64 -5.38 -17.78 -10.96
N ASP A 65 -5.45 -17.75 -12.30
CA ASP A 65 -4.81 -18.75 -13.15
C ASP A 65 -3.29 -18.54 -13.17
N ASP A 66 -2.61 -19.24 -12.26
CA ASP A 66 -1.17 -19.21 -12.08
C ASP A 66 -0.45 -20.29 -12.90
N SER A 67 -1.14 -20.97 -13.82
CA SER A 67 -0.58 -22.05 -14.67
C SER A 67 0.65 -21.64 -15.49
N ASN A 68 0.92 -20.34 -15.61
CA ASN A 68 2.05 -19.78 -16.35
C ASN A 68 3.21 -19.27 -15.45
N ILE A 69 3.20 -19.59 -14.15
CA ILE A 69 4.24 -19.14 -13.22
C ILE A 69 5.29 -20.25 -13.05
N ALA A 70 6.43 -20.09 -13.72
CA ALA A 70 7.62 -20.88 -13.43
C ALA A 70 7.92 -20.79 -11.92
N ALA A 71 8.18 -21.92 -11.28
CA ALA A 71 8.35 -22.08 -9.83
C ALA A 71 9.47 -21.19 -9.25
N VAL A 72 9.17 -19.91 -9.04
CA VAL A 72 10.01 -18.99 -8.27
C VAL A 72 9.73 -19.28 -6.80
N ARG A 73 10.80 -19.49 -6.01
CA ARG A 73 10.70 -19.62 -4.56
C ARG A 73 10.27 -18.27 -3.98
N HIS A 74 8.97 -18.03 -3.94
CA HIS A 74 8.40 -16.82 -3.39
C HIS A 74 8.45 -16.84 -1.86
N PHE A 75 8.77 -15.69 -1.26
CA PHE A 75 8.66 -15.51 0.18
C PHE A 75 7.16 -15.49 0.53
N ARG A 76 6.72 -16.51 1.28
CA ARG A 76 5.41 -16.55 1.92
C ARG A 76 5.66 -16.35 3.42
N PRO A 77 5.20 -15.26 4.04
CA PRO A 77 5.35 -15.09 5.47
C PRO A 77 4.62 -16.22 6.20
N GLY A 78 5.29 -16.80 7.19
CA GLY A 78 4.69 -17.82 8.03
C GLY A 78 3.62 -17.22 8.94
N LYS A 79 2.73 -18.06 9.48
CA LYS A 79 1.75 -17.62 10.49
C LYS A 79 2.42 -16.93 11.69
N GLU A 80 3.61 -17.40 12.06
CA GLU A 80 4.45 -16.83 13.12
C GLU A 80 4.92 -15.40 12.78
N ASP A 81 5.19 -15.11 11.51
CA ASP A 81 5.68 -13.81 11.06
C ASP A 81 4.60 -12.74 11.19
N VAL A 82 3.36 -13.10 10.84
CA VAL A 82 2.19 -12.23 10.98
C VAL A 82 1.85 -12.00 12.45
N LEU A 83 1.89 -13.05 13.28
CA LEU A 83 1.60 -12.94 14.70
C LEU A 83 2.63 -12.06 15.42
N PHE A 84 3.91 -12.28 15.15
CA PHE A 84 4.99 -11.49 15.72
C PHE A 84 4.92 -10.01 15.31
N ALA A 85 4.55 -9.71 14.07
CA ALA A 85 4.32 -8.33 13.63
C ALA A 85 3.23 -7.64 14.45
N LYS A 86 2.12 -8.33 14.73
CA LYS A 86 1.02 -7.79 15.56
C LYS A 86 1.43 -7.57 17.01
N GLU A 87 2.13 -8.54 17.61
CA GLU A 87 2.63 -8.43 18.98
C GLU A 87 3.64 -7.28 19.12
N LEU A 88 4.50 -7.08 18.13
CA LEU A 88 5.47 -6.00 18.13
C LEU A 88 4.80 -4.62 18.04
N ILE A 89 3.79 -4.46 17.17
CA ILE A 89 3.01 -3.21 17.07
C ILE A 89 2.38 -2.89 18.43
N ALA A 90 1.70 -3.88 19.04
CA ALA A 90 1.09 -3.70 20.36
C ALA A 90 2.12 -3.34 21.45
N PHE A 91 3.32 -3.93 21.39
CA PHE A 91 4.42 -3.58 22.28
C PHE A 91 4.90 -2.15 22.07
N GLU A 92 5.10 -1.70 20.84
CA GLU A 92 5.53 -0.32 20.53
C GLU A 92 4.53 0.73 20.99
N GLU A 93 3.23 0.46 20.81
CA GLU A 93 2.14 1.27 21.36
C GLU A 93 2.21 1.35 22.89
N SER A 94 2.55 0.25 23.56
CA SER A 94 2.67 0.21 25.03
C SER A 94 3.84 1.04 25.58
N ILE A 95 4.92 1.22 24.81
CA ILE A 95 6.11 1.97 25.22
C ILE A 95 6.16 3.40 24.66
N GLY A 96 5.20 3.78 23.79
CA GLY A 96 5.13 5.10 23.16
C GLY A 96 6.31 5.42 22.23
N LYS A 97 6.98 4.40 21.68
CA LYS A 97 8.16 4.57 20.80
C LYS A 97 7.94 3.87 19.46
N PRO A 98 7.52 4.60 18.41
CA PRO A 98 7.14 4.04 17.11
C PRO A 98 8.35 3.80 16.19
N TYR A 99 9.36 3.05 16.66
CA TYR A 99 10.59 2.90 15.88
C TYR A 99 10.37 1.99 14.65
N MET A 100 9.81 0.79 14.82
CA MET A 100 9.52 -0.13 13.73
C MET A 100 8.21 0.17 13.01
N SER A 101 7.22 0.75 13.69
CA SER A 101 5.97 1.13 13.02
C SER A 101 6.21 2.09 11.87
N SER A 102 7.16 3.04 11.97
CA SER A 102 7.52 3.93 10.85
C SER A 102 8.01 3.17 9.60
N TYR A 103 8.84 2.14 9.76
CA TYR A 103 9.30 1.30 8.65
C TYR A 103 8.18 0.43 8.09
N PHE A 104 7.35 -0.12 8.97
CA PHE A 104 6.18 -0.91 8.58
C PHE A 104 5.18 -0.06 7.77
N TRP A 105 4.80 1.12 8.27
CA TRP A 105 3.93 2.07 7.56
C TRP A 105 4.53 2.51 6.22
N ASN A 106 5.83 2.84 6.19
CA ASN A 106 6.53 3.17 4.94
C ASN A 106 6.51 2.01 3.93
N SER A 107 6.62 0.76 4.40
CA SER A 107 6.56 -0.42 3.53
C SER A 107 5.16 -0.64 2.95
N MET A 108 4.11 -0.41 3.75
CA MET A 108 2.72 -0.46 3.30
C MET A 108 2.44 0.64 2.27
N GLN A 109 2.86 1.88 2.53
CA GLN A 109 2.69 2.98 1.59
C GLN A 109 3.40 2.70 0.27
N LYS A 110 4.66 2.26 0.30
CA LYS A 110 5.40 1.87 -0.91
C LYS A 110 4.68 0.80 -1.72
N GLN A 111 4.09 -0.19 -1.05
CA GLN A 111 3.35 -1.24 -1.74
C GLN A 111 2.04 -0.74 -2.32
N ALA A 112 1.29 0.08 -1.58
CA ALA A 112 0.07 0.70 -2.07
C ALA A 112 0.34 1.54 -3.32
N LEU A 113 1.39 2.38 -3.28
CA LEU A 113 1.86 3.17 -4.43
C LEU A 113 2.16 2.29 -5.64
N LYS A 114 2.95 1.22 -5.43
CA LYS A 114 3.33 0.31 -6.50
C LYS A 114 2.12 -0.36 -7.14
N ILE A 115 1.19 -0.88 -6.33
CA ILE A 115 -0.05 -1.49 -6.81
C ILE A 115 -0.92 -0.47 -7.53
N PHE A 116 -1.00 0.75 -7.03
CA PHE A 116 -1.75 1.81 -7.67
C PHE A 116 -1.18 2.19 -9.04
N ILE A 117 0.14 2.31 -9.15
CA ILE A 117 0.83 2.53 -10.43
C ILE A 117 0.58 1.37 -11.40
N ILE A 118 0.61 0.12 -10.92
CA ILE A 118 0.26 -1.07 -11.71
C ILE A 118 -1.17 -0.96 -12.25
N LEU A 119 -2.12 -0.56 -11.42
CA LEU A 119 -3.52 -0.39 -11.82
C LEU A 119 -3.69 0.68 -12.89
N LEU A 120 -3.08 1.85 -12.69
CA LEU A 120 -3.12 2.93 -13.65
C LEU A 120 -2.48 2.52 -14.97
N ASN A 121 -1.33 1.85 -14.93
CA ASN A 121 -0.67 1.33 -16.12
C ASN A 121 -1.52 0.29 -16.87
N SER A 122 -2.18 -0.61 -16.13
CA SER A 122 -3.04 -1.63 -16.72
C SER A 122 -4.28 -1.03 -17.39
N ARG A 123 -4.85 0.03 -16.80
CA ARG A 123 -6.08 0.67 -17.28
C ARG A 123 -5.85 1.72 -18.37
N PHE A 124 -4.93 2.64 -18.14
CA PHE A 124 -4.73 3.84 -18.96
C PHE A 124 -3.47 3.76 -19.84
N GLY A 125 -2.65 2.72 -19.68
CA GLY A 125 -1.31 2.70 -20.28
C GLY A 125 -0.34 3.56 -19.48
N HIS A 126 0.73 4.03 -20.12
CA HIS A 126 1.82 4.72 -19.45
C HIS A 126 1.37 5.88 -18.55
N VAL A 127 1.64 5.78 -17.25
CA VAL A 127 1.36 6.86 -16.28
C VAL A 127 2.31 8.05 -16.52
N PRO A 128 1.82 9.27 -16.78
CA PRO A 128 2.66 10.44 -16.96
C PRO A 128 3.50 10.78 -15.71
N ASP A 129 4.65 11.43 -15.90
CA ASP A 129 5.56 11.81 -14.81
C ASP A 129 4.87 12.68 -13.74
N TRP A 130 4.02 13.62 -14.16
CA TRP A 130 3.29 14.50 -13.23
C TRP A 130 2.37 13.70 -12.30
N ALA A 131 1.74 12.64 -12.81
CA ALA A 131 0.88 11.77 -12.01
C ALA A 131 1.73 10.94 -11.05
N THR A 132 2.90 10.47 -11.50
CA THR A 132 3.85 9.74 -10.64
C THR A 132 4.33 10.59 -9.46
N VAL A 133 4.65 11.87 -9.68
CA VAL A 133 5.02 12.80 -8.61
C VAL A 133 3.89 12.93 -7.61
N ARG A 134 2.67 13.21 -8.09
CA ARG A 134 1.48 13.36 -7.24
C ARG A 134 1.17 12.10 -6.44
N ILE A 135 1.30 10.93 -7.06
CA ILE A 135 1.12 9.64 -6.40
C ILE A 135 2.13 9.47 -5.27
N ASN A 136 3.41 9.78 -5.50
CA ASN A 136 4.46 9.65 -4.49
C ASN A 136 4.29 10.58 -3.28
N GLU A 137 3.57 11.70 -3.45
CA GLU A 137 3.27 12.66 -2.39
C GLU A 137 1.97 12.32 -1.63
N ALA A 138 1.17 11.38 -2.14
CA ALA A 138 -0.13 11.03 -1.58
C ALA A 138 0.00 10.21 -0.28
N SER A 139 -0.93 10.46 0.65
CA SER A 139 -1.09 9.63 1.84
C SER A 139 -1.68 8.25 1.48
N VAL A 140 -1.53 7.27 2.37
CA VAL A 140 -2.10 5.93 2.18
C VAL A 140 -3.62 6.00 2.00
N GLU A 141 -4.28 6.86 2.78
CA GLU A 141 -5.72 7.07 2.74
C GLU A 141 -6.16 7.67 1.39
N ALA A 142 -5.41 8.65 0.87
CA ALA A 142 -5.66 9.21 -0.45
C ALA A 142 -5.56 8.13 -1.53
N ILE A 143 -4.52 7.30 -1.49
CA ILE A 143 -4.33 6.17 -2.42
C ILE A 143 -5.49 5.17 -2.32
N GLU A 144 -5.95 4.84 -1.11
CA GLU A 144 -7.10 3.92 -0.93
C GLU A 144 -8.38 4.48 -1.55
N MET A 145 -8.70 5.76 -1.33
CA MET A 145 -9.86 6.39 -1.98
C MET A 145 -9.72 6.42 -3.51
N TRP A 146 -8.50 6.68 -3.99
CA TRP A 146 -8.17 6.72 -5.41
C TRP A 146 -8.33 5.38 -6.10
N ILE A 147 -7.89 4.30 -5.45
CA ILE A 147 -8.07 2.93 -5.92
C ILE A 147 -9.55 2.61 -6.14
N GLU A 148 -10.46 3.11 -5.30
CA GLU A 148 -11.89 2.90 -5.51
C GLU A 148 -12.43 3.69 -6.71
N GLY A 149 -11.97 4.93 -6.88
CA GLY A 149 -12.36 5.80 -7.99
C GLY A 149 -11.85 5.31 -9.34
N VAL A 150 -10.65 4.70 -9.37
CA VAL A 150 -9.97 4.30 -10.62
C VAL A 150 -10.80 3.30 -11.42
N LEU A 151 -11.69 2.54 -10.77
CA LEU A 151 -12.55 1.57 -11.43
C LEU A 151 -13.64 2.22 -12.31
N HIS A 152 -14.00 3.48 -12.05
CA HIS A 152 -15.15 4.16 -12.67
C HIS A 152 -14.78 5.21 -13.72
N ILE A 153 -13.50 5.61 -13.80
CA ILE A 153 -13.08 6.78 -14.58
C ILE A 153 -12.40 6.39 -15.89
N ASN A 154 -12.66 7.12 -16.97
CA ASN A 154 -12.26 6.72 -18.33
C ASN A 154 -10.87 7.22 -18.76
N ASN A 155 -10.34 8.26 -18.12
CA ASN A 155 -9.02 8.81 -18.42
C ASN A 155 -8.32 9.29 -17.14
N ILE A 156 -6.99 9.37 -17.19
CA ILE A 156 -6.17 9.65 -16.01
C ILE A 156 -6.23 11.13 -15.60
N GLU A 157 -6.47 12.04 -16.55
CA GLU A 157 -6.60 13.47 -16.31
C GLU A 157 -7.85 13.77 -15.47
N GLU A 158 -9.02 13.33 -15.93
CA GLU A 158 -10.31 13.43 -15.22
C GLU A 158 -10.24 12.78 -13.84
N PHE A 159 -9.45 11.71 -13.71
CA PHE A 159 -9.24 11.04 -12.43
C PHE A 159 -8.58 11.98 -11.40
N PHE A 160 -7.49 12.63 -11.78
CA PHE A 160 -6.74 13.51 -10.89
C PHE A 160 -7.33 14.93 -10.77
N GLU A 161 -8.19 15.35 -11.72
CA GLU A 161 -8.96 16.58 -11.61
C GLU A 161 -10.10 16.46 -10.60
N ASN A 162 -10.77 15.29 -10.58
CA ASN A 162 -11.90 15.02 -9.66
C ASN A 162 -11.47 14.45 -8.31
N SER A 163 -10.22 14.02 -8.18
CA SER A 163 -9.67 13.63 -6.88
C SER A 163 -9.57 14.88 -6.01
N ASN A 164 -10.61 15.11 -5.20
CA ASN A 164 -10.55 16.02 -4.06
C ASN A 164 -9.51 15.47 -3.10
N GLU A 165 -8.23 15.75 -3.34
CA GLU A 165 -7.24 15.60 -2.28
C GLU A 165 -7.73 16.46 -1.12
N PRO A 166 -7.78 15.91 0.10
CA PRO A 166 -7.74 16.78 1.25
C PRO A 166 -6.47 17.60 1.06
N LYS A 167 -6.61 18.90 0.74
CA LYS A 167 -5.49 19.82 0.80
C LYS A 167 -4.89 19.56 2.17
N HIS A 168 -3.71 18.95 2.24
CA HIS A 168 -2.98 18.90 3.48
C HIS A 168 -2.86 20.35 3.86
N ASN A 169 -3.67 20.79 4.85
CA ASN A 169 -3.67 22.15 5.29
C ASN A 169 -2.21 22.45 5.61
N GLU A 170 -1.59 23.32 4.84
CA GLU A 170 -0.25 23.86 5.08
C GLU A 170 -0.24 24.73 6.35
N GLU A 171 -1.04 24.39 7.36
CA GLU A 171 -0.72 24.69 8.74
C GLU A 171 0.42 23.77 9.16
N CYS A 172 1.57 24.00 8.52
CA CYS A 172 2.84 23.96 9.20
C CYS A 172 2.65 24.85 10.44
N VAL A 173 2.31 24.22 11.56
CA VAL A 173 2.50 24.82 12.88
C VAL A 173 3.98 25.14 12.93
N THR A 174 4.32 26.39 12.61
CA THR A 174 5.59 26.98 12.95
C THR A 174 5.66 26.90 14.46
N MET A 175 6.23 25.81 14.98
CA MET A 175 6.62 25.78 16.36
C MET A 175 7.58 26.95 16.54
N PRO A 176 7.27 27.93 17.41
CA PRO A 176 8.22 28.96 17.71
C PRO A 176 9.46 28.27 18.26
N VAL A 177 10.57 28.40 17.52
CA VAL A 177 11.90 28.10 18.03
C VAL A 177 12.12 29.08 19.17
N GLN A 178 11.67 28.73 20.38
CA GLN A 178 12.08 29.43 21.57
C GLN A 178 13.57 29.17 21.74
N LEU A 179 14.33 30.18 21.33
CA LEU A 179 15.74 30.38 21.59
C LEU A 179 16.07 29.96 23.02
N LEU A 180 16.86 28.90 23.16
CA LEU A 180 17.65 28.65 24.36
C LEU A 180 18.70 29.76 24.46
N THR A 181 18.36 30.83 25.17
CA THR A 181 19.32 31.84 25.62
C THR A 181 20.26 31.18 26.62
N PHE A 182 21.44 30.78 26.13
CA PHE A 182 22.55 30.32 26.95
C PHE A 182 23.12 31.54 27.69
N CYS A 183 22.72 31.71 28.96
CA CYS A 183 23.29 32.72 29.84
C CYS A 183 24.70 32.26 30.27
N GLY A 184 25.72 32.68 29.51
CA GLY A 184 27.11 32.53 29.91
C GLY A 184 27.48 33.60 30.93
N THR A 185 27.50 33.24 32.22
CA THR A 185 28.19 34.02 33.26
C THR A 185 29.69 33.94 33.01
N ARG A 186 30.30 35.04 32.57
CA ARG A 186 31.75 35.25 32.70
C ARG A 186 32.03 35.83 34.08
N GLY A 187 32.92 35.14 34.82
CA GLY A 187 33.66 35.72 35.94
C GLY A 187 34.83 36.55 35.45
#